data_AF-A0A9J5XMA0-F1
#
_entry.id   AF-A0A9J5XMA0-F1
#
_cell.length_a   1.000
_cell.length_b   1.000
_cell.length_c   1.000
_cell.angle_alpha   90.00
_cell.angle_beta   90.00
_cell.angle_gamma   90.00
#
_symmetry.space_group_name_H-M   'P 1'
#
loop_
_entity.id
_entity.type
_entity.pdbx_description
1 polymer ?
#
loop_
_entity_poly.entity_id
_entity_poly.type
_entity_poly.pdbx_seq_one_letter_code
_entity_poly.pdbx_strand_id
1 'polypeptide(L)'
;MPTTQSGSQINLALLLVLGPIALVYIIDYALAKKYRDHETHEHIPFRENKRPTGTARYSSVSAHLGVEQSRRDDLECLGYVLMYFLRGSLPWQGLKADSKKQKYDKISEKKMLTPIEVVSLCTFQQQQHT
;
A
#
# COMPACT_ATOMS: atom_id res chain seq x y z
N MET A 1 33.45 10.70 -13.85
CA MET A 1 32.52 10.09 -12.87
C MET A 1 31.28 9.66 -13.64
N PRO A 2 31.00 8.36 -13.80
CA PRO A 2 29.89 7.96 -14.65
C PRO A 2 28.58 8.13 -13.87
N THR A 3 27.76 9.03 -14.40
CA THR A 3 26.32 9.08 -14.19
C THR A 3 25.68 7.86 -14.83
N THR A 4 25.14 6.95 -14.02
CA THR A 4 24.24 5.89 -14.50
C THR A 4 22.85 6.10 -13.92
N GLN A 5 21.99 6.69 -14.74
CA GLN A 5 20.54 6.51 -14.61
C GLN A 5 20.14 5.11 -15.12
N SER A 6 18.97 4.68 -14.65
CA SER A 6 18.15 3.54 -15.07
C SER A 6 18.32 2.23 -14.28
N GLY A 7 17.18 1.78 -13.75
CA GLY A 7 17.03 0.55 -12.96
C GLY A 7 16.07 0.75 -11.78
N SER A 8 14.84 1.19 -12.03
CA SER A 8 13.84 1.51 -11.00
C SER A 8 12.96 0.31 -10.66
N GLN A 9 13.05 -0.15 -9.41
CA GLN A 9 12.04 -0.94 -8.69
C GLN A 9 12.17 -0.46 -7.22
N ILE A 10 11.16 -0.05 -6.44
CA ILE A 10 9.71 -0.32 -6.38
C ILE A 10 9.03 0.88 -5.66
N ASN A 11 7.81 1.26 -6.05
CA ASN A 11 6.74 1.77 -5.18
C ASN A 11 5.46 1.46 -5.95
N LEU A 12 4.73 0.42 -5.57
CA LEU A 12 3.53 0.02 -6.30
C LEU A 12 2.36 0.94 -5.92
N ALA A 13 2.18 2.04 -6.67
CA ALA A 13 0.86 2.63 -6.85
C ALA A 13 0.12 1.74 -7.86
N LEU A 14 -0.47 0.64 -7.38
CA LEU A 14 -1.08 -0.37 -8.24
C LEU A 14 -2.35 0.18 -8.91
N LEU A 15 -2.22 0.79 -10.08
CA LEU A 15 -3.31 0.96 -11.04
C LEU A 15 -3.25 -0.23 -12.01
N LEU A 16 -4.01 -1.28 -11.71
CA LEU A 16 -4.14 -2.41 -12.63
C LEU A 16 -4.92 -1.95 -13.85
N VAL A 17 -4.26 -1.87 -15.00
CA VAL A 17 -4.95 -1.72 -16.29
C VAL A 17 -5.13 -3.11 -16.88
N LEU A 18 -6.37 -3.47 -17.18
CA LEU A 18 -6.69 -4.70 -17.90
C LEU A 18 -6.37 -4.51 -19.38
N GLY A 19 -5.37 -5.22 -19.89
CA GLY A 19 -5.06 -5.31 -21.31
C GLY A 19 -5.94 -6.35 -22.04
N PRO A 20 -5.78 -6.50 -23.37
CA PRO A 20 -6.47 -7.56 -24.10
C PRO A 20 -6.03 -8.94 -23.59
N ILE A 21 -7.02 -9.68 -23.07
CA ILE A 21 -6.99 -11.08 -22.58
C ILE A 21 -5.94 -11.35 -21.48
N ALA A 22 -6.41 -11.34 -20.22
CA ALA A 22 -5.72 -11.85 -19.02
C ALA A 22 -4.36 -11.23 -18.65
N LEU A 23 -3.92 -10.18 -19.35
CA LEU A 23 -2.68 -9.49 -19.03
C LEU A 23 -2.93 -8.30 -18.09
N VAL A 24 -2.18 -8.29 -16.99
CA VAL A 24 -2.25 -7.27 -15.95
C VAL A 24 -0.95 -6.49 -15.93
N TYR A 25 -1.04 -5.17 -16.13
CA TYR A 25 0.10 -4.27 -16.11
C TYR A 25 0.21 -3.53 -14.79
N ILE A 26 1.46 -3.27 -14.37
CA ILE A 26 1.80 -2.35 -13.30
C ILE A 26 2.31 -1.07 -13.95
N ILE A 27 1.72 0.06 -13.58
CA ILE A 27 2.06 1.39 -14.13
C ILE A 27 2.32 2.38 -13.00
N ASP A 28 2.76 3.59 -13.38
CA ASP A 28 3.08 4.70 -12.47
C ASP A 28 4.22 4.41 -11.48
N TYR A 29 5.46 4.57 -11.98
CA TYR A 29 6.67 4.45 -11.19
C TYR A 29 7.16 5.79 -10.61
N ALA A 30 6.32 6.83 -10.55
CA ALA A 30 6.73 8.18 -10.14
C ALA A 30 7.24 8.23 -8.68
N LEU A 31 6.77 7.32 -7.83
CA LEU A 31 7.23 7.21 -6.45
C LEU A 31 8.34 6.16 -6.28
N ALA A 32 8.70 5.38 -7.30
CA ALA A 32 9.59 4.22 -7.17
C ALA A 32 10.97 4.59 -6.60
N LYS A 33 11.47 3.74 -5.69
CA LYS A 33 12.75 3.97 -5.02
C LYS A 33 13.59 2.69 -4.96
N LYS A 34 14.90 2.83 -5.20
CA LYS A 34 15.89 1.76 -5.04
C LYS A 34 15.97 1.34 -3.56
N TYR A 35 15.73 0.07 -3.28
CA TYR A 35 15.77 -0.50 -1.91
C TYR A 35 17.06 -1.29 -1.59
N ARG A 36 17.85 -1.63 -2.60
CA ARG A 36 19.14 -2.30 -2.43
C ARG A 36 20.12 -1.86 -3.49
N ASP A 37 21.41 -1.96 -3.21
CA ASP A 37 22.41 -1.83 -4.24
C ASP A 37 22.34 -2.99 -5.25
N HIS A 38 22.65 -2.71 -6.53
CA HIS A 38 22.54 -3.71 -7.58
C HIS A 38 23.76 -4.64 -7.60
N GLU A 39 24.94 -4.13 -7.29
CA GLU A 39 26.21 -4.86 -7.33
C GLU A 39 26.46 -5.55 -6.00
N THR A 40 26.35 -4.83 -4.89
CA THR A 40 26.65 -5.39 -3.56
C THR A 40 25.46 -6.13 -2.93
N HIS A 41 24.26 -5.94 -3.50
CA HIS A 41 23.00 -6.39 -2.92
C HIS A 41 22.71 -5.87 -1.51
N GLU A 42 23.45 -4.85 -1.06
CA GLU A 42 23.28 -4.24 0.26
C GLU A 42 21.92 -3.53 0.33
N HIS A 43 21.15 -3.84 1.37
CA HIS A 43 19.83 -3.25 1.57
C HIS A 43 19.95 -1.82 2.10
N ILE A 44 18.99 -0.95 1.74
CA ILE A 44 18.92 0.39 2.34
C ILE A 44 18.84 0.30 3.87
N PRO A 45 19.48 1.22 4.59
CA PRO A 45 19.39 1.25 6.05
C PRO A 45 17.97 1.57 6.49
N PHE A 46 17.59 1.04 7.65
CA PHE A 46 16.36 1.43 8.32
C PHE A 46 16.38 2.94 8.64
N ARG A 47 15.26 3.62 8.36
CA ARG A 47 15.09 5.05 8.65
C ARG A 47 13.65 5.30 9.10
N GLU A 48 13.48 6.24 10.02
CA GLU A 48 12.18 6.70 10.52
C GLU A 48 11.97 8.18 10.13
N ASN A 49 10.84 8.75 10.58
CA ASN A 49 10.49 10.16 10.36
C ASN A 49 10.34 10.53 8.88
N LYS A 50 10.01 9.56 8.02
CA LYS A 50 9.61 9.82 6.64
C LYS A 50 8.22 10.44 6.61
N ARG A 51 8.03 11.35 5.66
CA ARG A 51 6.70 11.90 5.38
C ARG A 51 5.83 10.80 4.76
N PRO A 52 4.58 10.60 5.23
CA PRO A 52 3.64 9.71 4.57
C PRO A 52 3.46 10.15 3.12
N THR A 53 3.62 9.21 2.18
CA THR A 53 3.50 9.44 0.74
C THR A 53 2.56 8.40 0.13
N GLY A 54 1.95 8.73 -1.01
CA GLY A 54 1.02 7.83 -1.71
C GLY A 54 -0.41 7.85 -1.16
N THR A 55 -1.16 6.79 -1.46
CA THR A 55 -2.58 6.67 -1.12
C THR A 55 -2.76 5.97 0.23
N ALA A 56 -3.14 6.73 1.26
CA ALA A 56 -3.36 6.26 2.64
C ALA A 56 -4.19 4.96 2.78
N ARG A 57 -5.11 4.73 1.84
CA ARG A 57 -6.00 3.55 1.83
C ARG A 57 -5.21 2.25 1.70
N TYR A 58 -4.24 2.20 0.80
CA TYR A 58 -3.49 0.97 0.51
C TYR A 58 -2.09 0.97 1.13
N SER A 59 -1.59 2.10 1.63
CA SER A 59 -0.27 2.15 2.29
C SER A 59 -0.16 1.21 3.49
N SER A 60 1.03 0.67 3.74
CA SER A 60 1.29 -0.16 4.92
C SER A 60 1.11 0.61 6.23
N VAL A 61 0.93 -0.11 7.34
CA VAL A 61 0.97 0.46 8.69
C VAL A 61 2.32 1.12 8.96
N SER A 62 3.43 0.48 8.54
CA SER A 62 4.78 1.04 8.70
C SER A 62 4.95 2.39 7.99
N ALA A 63 4.38 2.54 6.78
CA ALA A 63 4.42 3.80 6.05
C ALA A 63 3.63 4.92 6.76
N HIS A 64 2.54 4.59 7.45
CA HIS A 64 1.81 5.55 8.29
C HIS A 64 2.62 5.99 9.52
N LEU A 65 3.45 5.11 10.06
CA LEU A 65 4.37 5.41 11.17
C LEU A 65 5.64 6.16 10.72
N GLY A 66 5.75 6.49 9.43
CA GLY A 66 6.91 7.22 8.90
C GLY A 66 8.18 6.36 8.81
N VAL A 67 8.04 5.04 8.77
CA VAL A 67 9.15 4.12 8.51
C VAL A 67 9.46 4.09 7.01
N GLU A 68 10.74 4.01 6.67
CA GLU A 68 11.20 3.84 5.29
C GLU A 68 10.62 2.56 4.68
N GLN A 69 9.97 2.73 3.52
CA GLN A 69 9.31 1.63 2.81
C GLN A 69 10.34 0.66 2.22
N SER A 70 9.98 -0.62 2.24
CA SER A 70 10.74 -1.73 1.71
C SER A 70 9.81 -2.73 1.02
N ARG A 71 10.36 -3.84 0.51
CA ARG A 71 9.58 -4.89 -0.18
C ARG A 71 8.37 -5.42 0.61
N ARG A 72 8.44 -5.45 1.95
CA ARG A 72 7.32 -5.92 2.79
C ARG A 72 6.09 -5.02 2.65
N ASP A 73 6.32 -3.72 2.48
CA ASP A 73 5.28 -2.72 2.40
C ASP A 73 4.50 -2.87 1.08
N ASP A 74 5.17 -3.17 -0.03
CA ASP A 74 4.51 -3.46 -1.30
C ASP A 74 3.60 -4.70 -1.24
N LEU A 75 4.02 -5.76 -0.53
CA LEU A 75 3.22 -6.97 -0.34
C LEU A 75 2.00 -6.71 0.56
N GLU A 76 2.15 -5.91 1.61
CA GLU A 76 1.04 -5.49 2.47
C GLU A 76 0.02 -4.66 1.68
N CYS A 77 0.50 -3.72 0.86
CA CYS A 77 -0.34 -2.91 -0.02
C CYS A 77 -1.10 -3.79 -1.03
N LEU A 78 -0.42 -4.77 -1.65
CA LEU A 78 -1.06 -5.72 -2.56
C LEU A 78 -2.14 -6.55 -1.86
N GLY A 79 -1.86 -7.01 -0.64
CA GLY A 79 -2.85 -7.70 0.20
C GLY A 79 -4.11 -6.85 0.42
N TYR A 80 -3.96 -5.56 0.74
CA TYR A 80 -5.11 -4.66 0.86
C TYR A 80 -5.87 -4.44 -0.45
N VAL A 81 -5.20 -4.41 -1.60
CA VAL A 81 -5.87 -4.31 -2.90
C VAL A 81 -6.65 -5.58 -3.23
N LEU A 82 -6.08 -6.75 -2.99
CA LEU A 82 -6.78 -8.02 -3.18
C LEU A 82 -8.00 -8.13 -2.27
N MET A 83 -7.85 -7.76 -1.00
CA MET A 83 -8.97 -7.73 -0.05
C MET A 83 -10.04 -6.72 -0.43
N TYR A 84 -9.64 -5.58 -0.99
CA TYR A 84 -10.58 -4.61 -1.55
C TYR A 84 -11.39 -5.20 -2.71
N PHE A 85 -10.76 -5.95 -3.62
CA PHE A 85 -11.49 -6.63 -4.70
C PHE A 85 -12.43 -7.72 -4.20
N LEU A 86 -12.00 -8.51 -3.21
CA LEU A 86 -12.81 -9.59 -2.64
C LEU A 86 -14.02 -9.07 -1.85
N ARG A 87 -13.89 -7.93 -1.15
CA ARG A 87 -14.93 -7.38 -0.26
C ARG A 87 -15.73 -6.22 -0.86
N GLY A 88 -15.23 -5.59 -1.92
CA GLY A 88 -15.69 -4.31 -2.44
C GLY A 88 -15.31 -3.09 -1.57
N SER A 89 -14.90 -3.29 -0.32
CA SER A 89 -14.49 -2.21 0.59
C SER A 89 -13.55 -2.67 1.72
N LEU A 90 -12.74 -1.73 2.21
CA LEU A 90 -11.85 -1.87 3.35
C LEU A 90 -12.43 -1.16 4.59
N PRO A 91 -12.22 -1.71 5.81
CA PRO A 91 -12.82 -1.18 7.05
C PRO A 91 -12.42 0.26 7.43
N TRP A 92 -11.33 0.76 6.86
CA TRP A 92 -10.83 2.14 7.08
C TRP A 92 -11.25 3.12 5.97
N GLN A 93 -12.19 2.75 5.10
CA GLN A 93 -12.81 3.67 4.15
C GLN A 93 -13.89 4.54 4.81
N GLY A 94 -14.11 5.73 4.25
CA GLY A 94 -15.21 6.62 4.69
C GLY A 94 -15.00 7.34 6.03
N LEU A 95 -13.82 7.22 6.66
CA LEU A 95 -13.52 7.91 7.91
C LEU A 95 -13.55 9.43 7.73
N LYS A 96 -14.38 10.10 8.55
CA LYS A 96 -14.49 11.57 8.60
C LYS A 96 -13.38 12.16 9.46
N ALA A 97 -12.75 13.21 8.97
CA ALA A 97 -11.71 13.95 9.68
C ALA A 97 -11.67 15.39 9.16
N ASP A 98 -11.25 16.31 10.03
CA ASP A 98 -11.24 17.76 9.77
C ASP A 98 -9.99 18.19 9.02
N SER A 99 -8.91 17.39 9.12
CA SER A 99 -7.66 17.63 8.38
C SER A 99 -7.16 16.37 7.69
N LYS A 100 -6.30 16.56 6.67
CA LYS A 100 -5.60 15.45 5.99
C LYS A 100 -4.77 14.64 6.99
N LYS A 101 -4.02 15.29 7.89
CA LYS A 101 -3.21 14.60 8.90
C LYS A 101 -4.07 13.72 9.79
N GLN A 102 -5.13 14.28 10.37
CA GLN A 102 -6.07 13.55 11.23
C GLN A 102 -6.74 12.38 10.48
N LYS A 103 -7.00 12.53 9.16
CA LYS A 103 -7.51 11.44 8.34
C LYS A 103 -6.51 10.29 8.23
N TYR A 104 -5.23 10.59 8.04
CA TYR A 104 -4.16 9.58 7.97
C TYR A 104 -4.02 8.88 9.32
N ASP A 105 -4.01 9.63 10.42
CA ASP A 105 -3.91 9.09 11.77
C ASP A 105 -5.08 8.13 12.06
N LYS A 106 -6.32 8.52 11.76
CA LYS A 106 -7.50 7.66 11.91
C LYS A 106 -7.44 6.39 11.05
N ILE A 107 -6.94 6.49 9.83
CA ILE A 107 -6.75 5.32 8.95
C ILE A 107 -5.70 4.38 9.54
N SER A 108 -4.56 4.92 9.98
CA SER A 108 -3.48 4.16 10.61
C SER A 108 -3.97 3.42 11.85
N GLU A 109 -4.64 4.12 12.76
CA GLU A 109 -5.23 3.55 13.96
C GLU A 109 -6.22 2.43 13.61
N LYS A 110 -7.13 2.69 12.67
CA LYS A 110 -8.11 1.68 12.23
C LYS A 110 -7.42 0.45 11.64
N LYS A 111 -6.32 0.61 10.89
CA LYS A 111 -5.54 -0.51 10.35
C LYS A 111 -4.91 -1.36 11.45
N MET A 112 -4.28 -0.73 12.43
CA MET A 112 -3.64 -1.43 13.57
C MET A 112 -4.67 -2.16 14.44
N LEU A 113 -5.85 -1.57 14.63
CA LEU A 113 -6.90 -2.15 15.46
C LEU A 113 -7.75 -3.21 14.74
N THR A 114 -7.68 -3.32 13.42
CA THR A 114 -8.47 -4.31 12.68
C THR A 114 -7.71 -5.64 12.64
N PRO A 115 -8.21 -6.70 13.31
CA PRO A 115 -7.57 -8.01 13.23
C PRO A 115 -7.54 -8.53 11.80
N ILE A 116 -6.52 -9.33 11.47
CA ILE A 116 -6.37 -9.91 10.13
C ILE A 116 -7.60 -10.72 9.72
N GLU A 117 -8.25 -11.37 10.67
CA GLU A 117 -9.50 -12.10 10.45
C GLU A 117 -10.61 -11.18 9.97
N VAL A 118 -10.79 -10.01 10.60
CA VAL A 118 -11.83 -9.05 10.18
C VAL A 118 -11.57 -8.51 8.78
N VAL A 119 -10.29 -8.32 8.42
CA VAL A 119 -9.93 -7.99 7.04
C VAL A 119 -10.26 -9.17 6.12
N SER A 120 -9.87 -10.39 6.47
CA SER A 120 -9.94 -11.58 5.59
C SER A 120 -11.32 -12.21 5.48
N LEU A 121 -12.17 -12.07 6.50
CA LEU A 121 -13.51 -12.60 6.54
C LEU A 121 -14.36 -11.85 5.52
N CYS A 122 -14.62 -12.49 4.38
CA CYS A 122 -15.71 -12.08 3.51
C CYS A 122 -17.00 -12.23 4.31
N THR A 123 -17.50 -11.14 4.88
CA THR A 123 -18.91 -11.08 5.25
C THR A 123 -19.65 -11.18 3.93
N PHE A 124 -20.03 -12.39 3.52
CA PHE A 124 -21.22 -12.55 2.71
C PHE A 124 -22.29 -11.80 3.48
N GLN A 125 -22.62 -10.59 3.04
CA GLN A 125 -23.88 -10.00 3.43
C GLN A 125 -24.91 -10.95 2.84
N GLN A 126 -25.36 -11.94 3.62
CA GLN A 126 -26.68 -12.47 3.40
C GLN A 126 -27.59 -11.25 3.50
N GLN A 127 -28.06 -10.79 2.35
CA GLN A 127 -29.20 -9.91 2.29
C GLN A 127 -30.32 -10.69 2.99
N GLN A 128 -30.58 -10.40 4.25
CA GLN A 128 -31.84 -10.75 4.86
C GLN A 128 -32.87 -9.83 4.23
N HIS A 129 -33.45 -10.32 3.15
CA HIS A 129 -34.63 -9.76 2.53
C HIS A 129 -35.82 -10.30 3.32
N THR A 130 -36.65 -9.37 3.81
CA THR A 130 -37.95 -9.52 4.50
C THR A 130 -37.98 -10.17 5.88
#